data_AF-A0A835TDK6-F1
#
_entry.id   AF-A0A835TDK6-F1
#
_cell.length_a   1.000
_cell.length_b   1.000
_cell.length_c   1.000
_cell.angle_alpha   90.00
_cell.angle_beta   90.00
_cell.angle_gamma   90.00
#
_symmetry.space_group_name_H-M   'P 1'
#
loop_
_entity.id
_entity.type
_entity.pdbx_description
1 polymer ?
#
loop_
_entity_poly.entity_id
_entity_poly.type
_entity_poly.pdbx_seq_one_letter_code
_entity_poly.pdbx_strand_id
1 'polypeptide(L)'
;MASAAEPLPRADSEPSPVPFTSQGGPTPAQQQPQPQPQPQQAGGAVHLKGHRKGPGGSGQATRAKHQQQHGPQGAAPGGGGGGKGKGVPRLAKMQDGGGLEALLGGEGAGEGEEGVFANEEELVAKLMTQLQGLSHKQQKMYGIWDEAAGADAGRVAFVEQWRKRHAERRAMVAALSDPSRDPRERMSLRTDYILKWRKVLFSCPTCWLLPGLCVCGRMQRFAPKKTRVVVHAHHGEWGSASNSGSILPLSLEGSEMLLYGHPDHDERLRAMLADTSRTVALLWPGADSLLPEQLQAVAEERSGGQVTVVALDATWGNARRMQGWFPKGTLTVKLPPESTLKENKLSLLRPVRKYRGDLESGRVSTVEAVASLLFELEGDEPMYRGLLENLKIKVDACRLQKNRTLVYDTQQPHHPASRPRMRGKKKQEEGGGDGDDGDGASASDEEGGGEEVGSGQPATAGSAQVAA
;
A
#
# COMPACT_ATOMS: atom_id res chain seq x y z
N MET A 1 17.43 -9.20 64.77
CA MET A 1 18.44 -9.36 63.71
C MET A 1 17.74 -9.23 62.38
N ALA A 2 17.68 -8.00 61.85
CA ALA A 2 17.00 -7.67 60.60
C ALA A 2 18.09 -7.30 59.60
N SER A 3 18.17 -8.05 58.50
CA SER A 3 19.17 -7.90 57.45
C SER A 3 18.75 -6.79 56.50
N ALA A 4 19.60 -5.77 56.35
CA ALA A 4 19.43 -4.66 55.43
C ALA A 4 19.88 -5.09 54.03
N ALA A 5 19.02 -4.88 53.03
CA ALA A 5 19.32 -5.08 51.61
C ALA A 5 20.03 -3.85 51.04
N GLU A 6 21.16 -4.07 50.37
CA GLU A 6 21.90 -3.06 49.60
C GLU A 6 21.16 -2.65 48.30
N PRO A 7 21.28 -1.39 47.85
CA PRO A 7 20.71 -0.94 46.60
C PRO A 7 21.64 -1.19 45.40
N LEU A 8 21.03 -1.59 44.28
CA LEU A 8 21.67 -1.74 42.97
C LEU A 8 22.13 -0.39 42.38
N PRO A 9 23.28 -0.33 41.67
CA PRO A 9 23.75 0.89 41.01
C PRO A 9 22.99 1.18 39.72
N ARG A 10 22.70 2.47 39.49
CA ARG A 10 22.13 3.03 38.27
C ARG A 10 23.20 3.12 37.17
N ALA A 11 22.87 2.64 35.98
CA ALA A 11 23.69 2.79 34.78
C ALA A 11 23.23 4.05 34.02
N ASP A 12 23.96 5.15 34.20
CA ASP A 12 23.91 6.33 33.34
C ASP A 12 25.21 6.38 32.54
N SER A 13 25.16 6.14 31.23
CA SER A 13 26.26 6.42 30.28
C SER A 13 25.71 6.43 28.85
N GLU A 14 25.27 7.60 28.39
CA GLU A 14 25.12 7.88 26.96
C GLU A 14 26.52 8.07 26.33
N PRO A 15 26.83 7.45 25.18
CA PRO A 15 28.09 7.69 24.49
C PRO A 15 28.05 8.99 23.68
N SER A 16 28.99 9.89 23.96
CA SER A 16 29.31 11.05 23.12
C SER A 16 29.92 10.63 21.77
N PRO A 17 29.65 11.37 20.68
CA PRO A 17 30.17 11.04 19.36
C PRO A 17 31.66 11.38 19.24
N VAL A 18 32.45 10.40 18.78
CA VAL A 18 33.86 10.55 18.42
C VAL A 18 34.01 11.29 17.08
N PRO A 19 34.95 12.25 16.95
CA PRO A 19 35.22 12.93 15.69
C PRO A 19 35.98 12.03 14.72
N PHE A 20 35.51 11.98 13.47
CA PHE A 20 36.11 11.24 12.37
C PHE A 20 37.37 11.96 11.88
N THR A 21 38.56 11.46 12.21
CA THR A 21 39.84 11.93 11.65
C THR A 21 40.06 11.32 10.27
N SER A 22 40.08 12.16 9.24
CA SER A 22 40.46 11.79 7.87
C SER A 22 41.96 11.51 7.78
N GLN A 23 42.35 10.26 7.53
CA GLN A 23 43.71 9.91 7.11
C GLN A 23 43.77 9.50 5.64
N GLY A 24 44.63 10.19 4.90
CA GLY A 24 45.52 9.63 3.87
C GLY A 24 44.90 8.95 2.65
N GLY A 25 44.60 9.73 1.61
CA GLY A 25 44.44 9.20 0.24
C GLY A 25 45.81 9.02 -0.45
N PRO A 26 46.03 7.95 -1.21
CA PRO A 26 47.25 7.76 -2.00
C PRO A 26 47.25 8.63 -3.28
N THR A 27 48.43 9.16 -3.56
CA THR A 27 48.80 9.98 -4.73
C THR A 27 48.49 9.28 -6.06
N PRO A 28 47.93 9.97 -7.08
CA PRO A 28 47.70 9.37 -8.38
C PRO A 28 49.00 9.27 -9.19
N ALA A 29 49.30 8.06 -9.67
CA ALA A 29 50.37 7.80 -10.62
C ALA A 29 50.02 8.42 -11.99
N GLN A 30 51.00 9.09 -12.58
CA GLN A 30 50.95 9.68 -13.93
C GLN A 30 50.70 8.59 -14.98
N GLN A 31 49.59 8.68 -15.72
CA GLN A 31 49.35 7.90 -16.93
C GLN A 31 50.00 8.59 -18.13
N GLN A 32 50.83 7.84 -18.87
CA GLN A 32 51.37 8.24 -20.16
C GLN A 32 50.26 8.27 -21.23
N PRO A 33 50.33 9.19 -22.21
CA PRO A 33 49.32 9.30 -23.26
C PRO A 33 49.44 8.16 -24.28
N GLN A 34 48.33 7.48 -24.55
CA GLN A 34 48.20 6.56 -25.69
C GLN A 34 48.08 7.33 -27.02
N PRO A 35 48.62 6.79 -28.13
CA PRO A 35 48.53 7.44 -29.44
C PRO A 35 47.13 7.32 -30.05
N GLN A 36 46.67 8.41 -30.67
CA GLN A 36 45.42 8.48 -31.43
C GLN A 36 45.53 7.67 -32.74
N PRO A 37 44.49 6.91 -33.15
CA PRO A 37 44.43 6.31 -34.47
C PRO A 37 43.99 7.32 -35.53
N GLN A 38 44.71 7.34 -36.66
CA GLN A 38 44.42 8.14 -37.85
C GLN A 38 43.15 7.65 -38.58
N PRO A 39 42.42 8.55 -39.29
CA PRO A 39 41.25 8.17 -40.07
C PRO A 39 41.64 7.59 -41.43
N GLN A 40 41.17 6.38 -41.73
CA GLN A 40 41.22 5.82 -43.09
C GLN A 40 39.99 6.27 -43.88
N GLN A 41 40.25 6.93 -45.01
CA GLN A 41 39.30 7.19 -46.09
C GLN A 41 39.28 6.04 -47.11
N ALA A 42 38.24 6.06 -47.96
CA ALA A 42 37.90 5.18 -49.09
C ALA A 42 36.90 4.08 -48.70
N GLY A 43 35.77 3.87 -49.37
CA GLY A 43 35.34 4.26 -50.72
C GLY A 43 34.57 3.07 -51.28
N GLY A 44 33.36 3.26 -51.81
CA GLY A 44 32.59 2.16 -52.38
C GLY A 44 31.11 2.44 -52.53
N ALA A 45 30.76 3.24 -53.53
CA ALA A 45 29.38 3.37 -54.00
C ALA A 45 28.99 2.11 -54.79
N VAL A 46 27.86 1.49 -54.45
CA VAL A 46 27.16 0.55 -55.34
C VAL A 46 25.71 0.99 -55.49
N HIS A 47 25.39 1.28 -56.74
CA HIS A 47 24.09 1.64 -57.29
C HIS A 47 23.14 0.44 -57.26
N LEU A 48 21.95 0.59 -56.68
CA LEU A 48 20.80 -0.25 -57.04
C LEU A 48 19.53 0.62 -57.15
N LYS A 49 19.12 0.84 -58.40
CA LYS A 49 17.80 1.32 -58.80
C LYS A 49 16.76 0.22 -58.58
N GLY A 50 15.58 0.59 -58.06
CA GLY A 50 14.41 -0.27 -58.06
C GLY A 50 13.14 0.50 -57.69
N HIS A 51 12.39 0.92 -58.70
CA HIS A 51 11.09 1.59 -58.64
C HIS A 51 10.04 0.86 -57.79
N ARG A 52 9.17 1.62 -57.10
CA ARG A 52 7.71 1.57 -57.29
C ARG A 52 7.00 2.81 -56.74
N LYS A 53 6.22 3.45 -57.62
CA LYS A 53 5.20 4.49 -57.38
C LYS A 53 3.94 3.85 -56.77
N GLY A 54 3.24 4.58 -55.90
CA GLY A 54 1.81 4.35 -55.59
C GLY A 54 1.31 5.18 -54.41
N PRO A 55 0.10 5.79 -54.46
CA PRO A 55 -0.25 7.06 -53.82
C PRO A 55 -0.81 6.88 -52.40
N GLY A 56 -0.71 7.84 -51.48
CA GLY A 56 -1.41 9.13 -51.49
C GLY A 56 -2.77 8.97 -50.78
N GLY A 57 -2.91 9.52 -49.58
CA GLY A 57 -4.15 9.41 -48.80
C GLY A 57 -4.06 10.04 -47.41
N SER A 58 -4.00 11.37 -47.37
CA SER A 58 -4.25 12.18 -46.17
C SER A 58 -5.73 12.10 -45.76
N GLY A 59 -6.02 11.60 -44.56
CA GLY A 59 -7.37 11.59 -43.99
C GLY A 59 -7.37 12.20 -42.59
N GLN A 60 -7.75 13.48 -42.50
CA GLN A 60 -8.12 14.14 -41.25
C GLN A 60 -9.37 13.47 -40.67
N ALA A 61 -9.31 13.00 -39.43
CA ALA A 61 -10.48 12.50 -38.71
C ALA A 61 -11.09 13.63 -37.86
N THR A 62 -12.11 14.28 -38.40
CA THR A 62 -13.01 15.17 -37.68
C THR A 62 -13.91 14.38 -36.72
N ARG A 63 -13.87 14.73 -35.44
CA ARG A 63 -14.68 14.14 -34.36
C ARG A 63 -16.09 14.75 -34.38
N ALA A 64 -17.05 14.03 -34.98
CA ALA A 64 -18.46 14.42 -34.96
C ALA A 64 -19.09 14.19 -33.59
N LYS A 65 -19.71 15.24 -33.03
CA LYS A 65 -20.57 15.20 -31.84
C LYS A 65 -21.91 14.56 -32.25
N HIS A 66 -22.28 13.47 -31.59
CA HIS A 66 -23.62 12.90 -31.71
C HIS A 66 -24.55 13.61 -30.71
N GLN A 67 -25.50 14.36 -31.24
CA GLN A 67 -26.54 15.08 -30.53
C GLN A 67 -27.80 14.21 -30.58
N GLN A 68 -28.16 13.55 -29.47
CA GLN A 68 -29.41 12.81 -29.37
C GLN A 68 -30.56 13.77 -29.06
N GLN A 69 -31.59 13.67 -29.90
CA GLN A 69 -32.83 14.45 -29.84
C GLN A 69 -33.79 13.86 -28.80
N HIS A 70 -34.47 14.77 -28.09
CA HIS A 70 -35.58 14.48 -27.20
C HIS A 70 -36.89 14.29 -27.99
N GLY A 71 -37.73 13.34 -27.54
CA GLY A 71 -39.14 13.20 -27.90
C GLY A 71 -39.94 12.59 -26.72
N PRO A 72 -41.27 12.83 -26.62
CA PRO A 72 -41.88 13.15 -25.31
C PRO A 72 -42.91 12.14 -24.77
N GLN A 73 -43.19 12.33 -23.46
CA GLN A 73 -44.44 12.10 -22.71
C GLN A 73 -45.04 10.69 -22.58
N GLY A 74 -45.16 10.25 -21.32
CA GLY A 74 -46.08 9.21 -20.85
C GLY A 74 -46.37 9.44 -19.36
N ALA A 75 -47.66 9.48 -19.02
CA ALA A 75 -48.23 9.96 -17.76
C ALA A 75 -48.10 9.00 -16.55
N ALA A 76 -48.37 9.59 -15.37
CA ALA A 76 -48.49 9.05 -14.00
C ALA A 76 -49.53 7.90 -13.85
N PRO A 77 -49.82 7.30 -12.66
CA PRO A 77 -49.49 7.74 -11.29
C PRO A 77 -49.12 6.65 -10.26
N GLY A 78 -48.71 7.06 -9.06
CA GLY A 78 -48.61 6.16 -7.90
C GLY A 78 -47.95 6.82 -6.68
N GLY A 79 -48.77 7.42 -5.82
CA GLY A 79 -48.34 7.98 -4.54
C GLY A 79 -48.02 6.91 -3.50
N GLY A 80 -47.12 7.23 -2.56
CA GLY A 80 -46.82 6.38 -1.42
C GLY A 80 -45.82 6.99 -0.44
N GLY A 81 -46.34 7.54 0.66
CA GLY A 81 -45.76 7.42 2.01
C GLY A 81 -44.39 8.01 2.29
N GLY A 82 -44.37 9.28 2.73
CA GLY A 82 -43.19 9.92 3.30
C GLY A 82 -42.79 9.32 4.66
N GLY A 83 -41.71 8.53 4.66
CA GLY A 83 -40.96 8.20 5.86
C GLY A 83 -39.85 9.24 6.10
N LYS A 84 -39.99 10.05 7.16
CA LYS A 84 -38.90 10.92 7.66
C LYS A 84 -37.75 10.06 8.20
N GLY A 85 -36.87 9.63 7.31
CA GLY A 85 -35.60 9.02 7.67
C GLY A 85 -34.72 10.06 8.35
N LYS A 86 -34.37 9.80 9.63
CA LYS A 86 -33.39 10.58 10.39
C LYS A 86 -32.10 10.64 9.57
N GLY A 87 -31.75 11.85 9.15
CA GLY A 87 -30.62 12.12 8.27
C GLY A 87 -29.33 11.51 8.79
N VAL A 88 -28.73 10.64 8.00
CA VAL A 88 -27.33 10.23 8.14
C VAL A 88 -26.47 11.50 8.01
N PRO A 89 -25.47 11.73 8.88
CA PRO A 89 -24.80 13.02 8.97
C PRO A 89 -24.11 13.43 7.67
N ARG A 90 -24.13 14.76 7.48
CA ARG A 90 -23.68 15.66 6.41
C ARG A 90 -22.24 15.48 5.86
N LEU A 91 -21.64 14.29 5.94
CA LEU A 91 -20.23 14.05 5.55
C LEU A 91 -20.03 13.96 4.04
N ALA A 92 -21.05 13.57 3.28
CA ALA A 92 -20.96 13.42 1.82
C ALA A 92 -20.81 14.76 1.07
N LYS A 93 -21.32 15.87 1.62
CA LYS A 93 -21.31 17.18 0.94
C LYS A 93 -19.96 17.92 0.95
N MET A 94 -18.95 17.44 1.69
CA MET A 94 -17.57 17.95 1.55
C MET A 94 -16.82 17.29 0.39
N GLN A 95 -17.39 16.28 -0.29
CA GLN A 95 -16.71 15.52 -1.34
C GLN A 95 -17.00 16.06 -2.75
N ASP A 96 -18.13 16.74 -2.96
CA ASP A 96 -18.50 17.30 -4.28
C ASP A 96 -17.79 18.63 -4.62
N GLY A 97 -17.08 19.23 -3.65
CA GLY A 97 -16.41 20.54 -3.79
C GLY A 97 -14.89 20.50 -3.64
N GLY A 98 -14.23 19.40 -4.02
CA GLY A 98 -12.77 19.28 -3.87
C GLY A 98 -12.34 19.27 -2.40
N GLY A 99 -12.78 18.25 -1.65
CA GLY A 99 -12.58 18.14 -0.20
C GLY A 99 -11.13 18.22 0.29
N LEU A 100 -10.89 17.99 1.58
CA LEU A 100 -9.56 18.11 2.22
C LEU A 100 -8.43 17.45 1.40
N GLU A 101 -8.67 16.35 0.68
CA GLU A 101 -7.69 15.73 -0.23
C GLU A 101 -7.22 16.63 -1.39
N ALA A 102 -8.07 17.50 -1.95
CA ALA A 102 -7.68 18.47 -2.97
C ALA A 102 -6.78 19.56 -2.39
N LEU A 103 -7.10 20.05 -1.19
CA LEU A 103 -6.27 21.02 -0.43
C LEU A 103 -4.97 20.42 0.11
N LEU A 104 -4.96 19.11 0.38
CA LEU A 104 -3.76 18.36 0.79
C LEU A 104 -2.93 17.86 -0.40
N GLY A 105 -3.20 18.34 -1.61
CA GLY A 105 -2.31 18.16 -2.77
C GLY A 105 -2.56 16.89 -3.56
N GLY A 106 -3.82 16.48 -3.73
CA GLY A 106 -4.18 15.52 -4.77
C GLY A 106 -3.65 15.99 -6.14
N GLU A 107 -2.87 15.14 -6.82
CA GLU A 107 -2.27 15.40 -8.13
C GLU A 107 -3.33 15.42 -9.26
N GLY A 108 -4.37 16.22 -9.11
CA GLY A 108 -5.35 16.53 -10.14
C GLY A 108 -4.68 17.39 -11.21
N ALA A 109 -4.27 16.74 -12.30
CA ALA A 109 -3.74 17.39 -13.48
C ALA A 109 -4.73 18.41 -14.06
N GLY A 110 -4.32 19.67 -14.20
CA GLY A 110 -4.90 20.55 -15.23
C GLY A 110 -5.30 21.97 -14.83
N GLU A 111 -5.30 22.37 -13.56
CA GLU A 111 -5.61 23.75 -13.21
C GLU A 111 -4.35 24.61 -13.18
N GLY A 112 -4.37 25.71 -13.96
CA GLY A 112 -3.23 26.60 -14.18
C GLY A 112 -2.59 27.06 -12.87
N GLU A 113 -1.27 26.88 -12.78
CA GLU A 113 -0.46 27.10 -11.58
C GLU A 113 -0.50 28.54 -11.07
N GLU A 114 -0.89 29.53 -11.88
CA GLU A 114 -0.91 30.94 -11.48
C GLU A 114 -2.03 31.31 -10.49
N GLY A 115 -3.17 30.60 -10.48
CA GLY A 115 -4.33 31.00 -9.68
C GLY A 115 -4.33 30.50 -8.24
N VAL A 116 -3.74 29.32 -7.99
CA VAL A 116 -3.85 28.65 -6.69
C VAL A 116 -2.95 29.29 -5.62
N PHE A 117 -1.89 29.99 -6.01
CA PHE A 117 -0.87 30.47 -5.07
C PHE A 117 -0.96 31.96 -4.69
N ALA A 118 -1.93 32.70 -5.25
CA ALA A 118 -1.97 34.16 -5.11
C ALA A 118 -2.36 34.65 -3.70
N ASN A 119 -2.98 33.81 -2.85
CA ASN A 119 -3.40 34.21 -1.52
C ASN A 119 -3.21 33.09 -0.47
N GLU A 120 -1.96 32.91 -0.01
CA GLU A 120 -1.61 31.89 0.98
C GLU A 120 -2.42 32.03 2.28
N GLU A 121 -2.64 33.26 2.76
CA GLU A 121 -3.41 33.50 3.99
C GLU A 121 -4.89 33.15 3.84
N GLU A 122 -5.49 33.39 2.67
CA GLU A 122 -6.87 32.94 2.40
C GLU A 122 -6.97 31.41 2.34
N LEU A 123 -5.97 30.72 1.78
CA LEU A 123 -5.92 29.26 1.80
C LEU A 123 -5.77 28.71 3.22
N VAL A 124 -4.91 29.33 4.04
CA VAL A 124 -4.73 28.97 5.44
C VAL A 124 -6.01 29.21 6.23
N ALA A 125 -6.69 30.33 6.01
CA ALA A 125 -7.97 30.62 6.65
C ALA A 125 -9.03 29.57 6.27
N LYS A 126 -9.17 29.24 4.98
CA LYS A 126 -10.06 28.18 4.49
C LYS A 126 -9.72 26.83 5.11
N LEU A 127 -8.43 26.48 5.17
CA LEU A 127 -7.96 25.24 5.79
C LEU A 127 -8.32 25.21 7.28
N MET A 128 -8.05 26.28 8.03
CA MET A 128 -8.39 26.39 9.45
C MET A 128 -9.90 26.24 9.70
N THR A 129 -10.74 26.89 8.89
CA THR A 129 -12.20 26.71 8.96
C THR A 129 -12.60 25.25 8.70
N GLN A 130 -11.99 24.58 7.73
CA GLN A 130 -12.25 23.16 7.48
C GLN A 130 -11.82 22.28 8.66
N LEU A 131 -10.64 22.54 9.24
CA LEU A 131 -10.13 21.80 10.39
C LEU A 131 -11.01 21.98 11.64
N GLN A 132 -11.54 23.19 11.85
CA GLN A 132 -12.51 23.48 12.92
C GLN A 132 -13.84 22.73 12.71
N GLY A 133 -14.24 22.52 11.45
CA GLY A 133 -15.43 21.74 11.10
C GLY A 133 -15.30 20.23 11.31
N LEU A 134 -14.08 19.71 11.54
CA LEU A 134 -13.86 18.30 11.80
C LEU A 134 -14.30 17.94 13.22
N SER A 135 -15.03 16.83 13.36
CA SER A 135 -15.33 16.26 14.68
C SER A 135 -14.05 15.87 15.43
N HIS A 136 -14.12 15.80 16.76
CA HIS A 136 -13.00 15.34 17.59
C HIS A 136 -12.41 14.01 17.13
N LYS A 137 -13.29 13.04 16.80
CA LYS A 137 -12.90 11.74 16.26
C LYS A 137 -12.13 11.86 14.94
N GLN A 138 -12.54 12.76 14.05
CA GLN A 138 -11.83 13.01 12.80
C GLN A 138 -10.47 13.68 13.06
N GLN A 139 -10.41 14.70 13.91
CA GLN A 139 -9.14 15.36 14.24
C GLN A 139 -8.12 14.37 14.81
N LYS A 140 -8.55 13.47 15.71
CA LYS A 140 -7.74 12.34 16.18
C LYS A 140 -7.33 11.40 15.04
N MET A 141 -8.27 11.04 14.16
CA MET A 141 -7.98 10.16 13.03
C MET A 141 -6.92 10.72 12.07
N TYR A 142 -6.94 12.02 11.82
CA TYR A 142 -5.96 12.71 10.97
C TYR A 142 -4.63 13.02 11.69
N GLY A 143 -4.50 12.73 13.00
CA GLY A 143 -3.32 13.12 13.79
C GLY A 143 -3.19 14.63 14.00
N ILE A 144 -4.29 15.37 13.86
CA ILE A 144 -4.35 16.82 14.08
C ILE A 144 -4.58 17.12 15.56
N TRP A 145 -5.09 16.15 16.31
CA TRP A 145 -5.33 16.32 17.73
C TRP A 145 -4.08 15.95 18.54
N ASP A 146 -3.59 16.91 19.32
CA ASP A 146 -2.59 16.68 20.36
C ASP A 146 -3.31 16.53 21.73
N GLU A 147 -3.11 15.41 22.42
CA GLU A 147 -3.73 15.19 23.74
C GLU A 147 -3.10 16.04 24.84
N ALA A 148 -1.82 16.40 24.71
CA ALA A 148 -1.10 17.21 25.69
C ALA A 148 -1.31 18.71 25.45
N ALA A 149 -1.29 19.15 24.18
CA ALA A 149 -1.36 20.56 23.82
C ALA A 149 -2.78 21.04 23.41
N GLY A 150 -3.72 20.11 23.21
CA GLY A 150 -5.10 20.40 22.83
C GLY A 150 -5.31 20.63 21.33
N ALA A 151 -6.59 20.87 20.98
CA ALA A 151 -7.06 20.94 19.59
C ALA A 151 -6.42 22.07 18.77
N ASP A 152 -6.26 23.24 19.39
CA ASP A 152 -5.78 24.44 18.72
C ASP A 152 -4.31 24.32 18.36
N ALA A 153 -3.48 23.84 19.29
CA ALA A 153 -2.06 23.61 19.06
C ALA A 153 -1.83 22.63 17.90
N GLY A 154 -2.56 21.52 17.86
CA GLY A 154 -2.43 20.55 16.78
C GLY A 154 -2.92 21.06 15.41
N ARG A 155 -3.95 21.92 15.37
CA ARG A 155 -4.35 22.64 14.14
C ARG A 155 -3.28 23.62 13.67
N VAL A 156 -2.66 24.37 14.58
CA VAL A 156 -1.57 25.30 14.26
C VAL A 156 -0.38 24.54 13.69
N ALA A 157 0.07 23.47 14.35
CA ALA A 157 1.15 22.61 13.86
C ALA A 157 0.82 22.01 12.47
N PHE A 158 -0.44 21.64 12.23
CA PHE A 158 -0.90 21.18 10.93
C PHE A 158 -0.71 22.23 9.84
N VAL A 159 -1.15 23.46 10.09
CA VAL A 159 -1.02 24.58 9.16
C VAL A 159 0.45 24.90 8.88
N GLU A 160 1.30 24.92 9.91
CA GLU A 160 2.73 25.17 9.74
C GLU A 160 3.40 24.11 8.87
N GLN A 161 3.10 22.83 9.10
CA GLN A 161 3.64 21.76 8.27
C GLN A 161 3.10 21.82 6.84
N TRP A 162 1.83 22.20 6.66
CA TRP A 162 1.24 22.44 5.34
C TRP A 162 1.94 23.59 4.62
N ARG A 163 2.17 24.74 5.29
CA ARG A 163 2.92 25.89 4.75
C ARG A 163 4.32 25.48 4.31
N LYS A 164 5.05 24.74 5.15
CA LYS A 164 6.40 24.24 4.83
C LYS A 164 6.41 23.34 3.59
N ARG A 165 5.52 22.33 3.54
CA ARG A 165 5.36 21.45 2.37
C ARG A 165 5.06 22.26 1.11
N HIS A 166 4.15 23.22 1.23
CA HIS A 166 3.69 24.02 0.12
C HIS A 166 4.80 24.95 -0.42
N ALA A 167 5.56 25.59 0.46
CA ALA A 167 6.75 26.38 0.10
C ALA A 167 7.79 25.52 -0.64
N GLU A 168 8.10 24.32 -0.13
CA GLU A 168 9.02 23.39 -0.79
C GLU A 168 8.48 22.88 -2.13
N ARG A 169 7.16 22.67 -2.24
CA ARG A 169 6.51 22.31 -3.51
C ARG A 169 6.67 23.42 -4.54
N ARG A 170 6.46 24.68 -4.17
CA ARG A 170 6.67 25.84 -5.06
C ARG A 170 8.12 25.92 -5.53
N ALA A 171 9.08 25.75 -4.62
CA ALA A 171 10.50 25.73 -4.96
C ALA A 171 10.83 24.59 -5.93
N MET A 172 10.32 23.38 -5.69
CA MET A 172 10.48 22.24 -6.60
C MET A 172 9.85 22.53 -7.97
N VAL A 173 8.61 23.02 -8.03
CA VAL A 173 7.93 23.34 -9.31
C VAL A 173 8.70 24.41 -10.09
N ALA A 174 9.15 25.47 -9.43
CA ALA A 174 9.96 26.52 -10.03
C ALA A 174 11.31 25.98 -10.54
N ALA A 175 11.95 25.05 -9.83
CA ALA A 175 13.13 24.37 -10.34
C ALA A 175 12.80 23.48 -11.55
N LEU A 176 11.67 22.76 -11.52
CA LEU A 176 11.24 21.89 -12.62
C LEU A 176 10.83 22.64 -13.88
N SER A 177 10.48 23.92 -13.82
CA SER A 177 10.12 24.71 -15.00
C SER A 177 11.34 25.18 -15.80
N ASP A 178 12.54 25.14 -15.23
CA ASP A 178 13.78 25.46 -15.91
C ASP A 178 14.11 24.42 -17.00
N PRO A 179 14.07 24.80 -18.30
CA PRO A 179 14.34 23.88 -19.39
C PRO A 179 15.82 23.50 -19.51
N SER A 180 16.73 24.25 -18.88
CA SER A 180 18.18 23.99 -18.93
C SER A 180 18.62 22.84 -18.02
N ARG A 181 17.78 22.45 -17.06
CA ARG A 181 18.10 21.37 -16.12
C ARG A 181 18.08 20.00 -16.78
N ASP A 182 19.04 19.18 -16.37
CA ASP A 182 19.13 17.79 -16.79
C ASP A 182 17.86 17.01 -16.38
N PRO A 183 17.29 16.18 -17.27
CA PRO A 183 16.10 15.39 -16.95
C PRO A 183 16.25 14.48 -15.72
N ARG A 184 17.44 13.97 -15.40
CA ARG A 184 17.69 13.14 -14.21
C ARG A 184 17.67 13.99 -12.95
N GLU A 185 18.25 15.18 -12.97
CA GLU A 185 18.18 16.12 -11.85
C GLU A 185 16.72 16.52 -11.57
N ARG A 186 15.94 16.79 -12.62
CA ARG A 186 14.50 17.06 -12.50
C ARG A 186 13.75 15.87 -11.88
N MET A 187 14.10 14.64 -12.24
CA MET A 187 13.52 13.46 -11.60
C MET A 187 13.92 13.37 -10.11
N SER A 188 15.20 13.58 -9.80
CA SER A 188 15.72 13.57 -8.42
C SER A 188 14.98 14.55 -7.53
N LEU A 189 14.85 15.82 -7.96
CA LEU A 189 14.13 16.85 -7.20
C LEU A 189 12.68 16.43 -6.90
N ARG A 190 12.02 15.82 -7.89
CA ARG A 190 10.66 15.30 -7.73
C ARG A 190 10.63 14.13 -6.74
N THR A 191 11.56 13.19 -6.84
CA THR A 191 11.60 12.03 -5.95
C THR A 191 11.96 12.41 -4.52
N ASP A 192 12.86 13.36 -4.30
CA ASP A 192 13.25 13.85 -2.98
C ASP A 192 12.06 14.50 -2.27
N TYR A 193 11.32 15.34 -2.99
CA TYR A 193 10.09 15.94 -2.50
C TYR A 193 9.05 14.87 -2.13
N ILE A 194 8.84 13.88 -3.01
CA ILE A 194 7.88 12.78 -2.78
C ILE A 194 8.30 11.91 -1.59
N LEU A 195 9.59 11.61 -1.45
CA LEU A 195 10.13 10.79 -0.37
C LEU A 195 9.90 11.49 0.98
N LYS A 196 10.21 12.79 1.03
CA LYS A 196 10.05 13.62 2.23
C LYS A 196 8.58 13.83 2.62
N TRP A 197 7.74 14.21 1.66
CA TRP A 197 6.39 14.71 1.97
C TRP A 197 5.27 13.71 1.73
N ARG A 198 5.51 12.65 0.94
CA ARG A 198 4.48 11.70 0.47
C ARG A 198 3.32 12.44 -0.23
N LYS A 199 2.26 11.69 -0.56
CA LYS A 199 1.04 12.26 -1.15
C LYS A 199 0.15 12.93 -0.12
N VAL A 200 0.02 12.33 1.06
CA VAL A 200 -0.89 12.78 2.11
C VAL A 200 -0.06 13.22 3.32
N LEU A 201 -0.23 14.49 3.70
CA LEU A 201 0.32 15.03 4.94
C LEU A 201 -0.21 14.23 6.15
N PHE A 202 0.62 14.07 7.17
CA PHE A 202 0.29 13.32 8.39
C PHE A 202 -0.04 11.83 8.18
N SER A 203 0.18 11.28 6.98
CA SER A 203 0.09 9.83 6.83
C SER A 203 1.23 9.13 7.56
N CYS A 204 0.95 7.93 8.08
CA CYS A 204 1.96 7.03 8.65
C CYS A 204 3.11 6.87 7.66
N PRO A 205 4.38 7.04 8.07
CA PRO A 205 5.50 7.03 7.15
C PRO A 205 5.70 5.67 6.46
N THR A 206 5.18 4.60 7.07
CA THR A 206 5.36 3.23 6.59
C THR A 206 4.16 2.72 5.80
N CYS A 207 2.96 2.71 6.39
CA CYS A 207 1.77 2.21 5.69
C CYS A 207 1.01 3.29 4.91
N TRP A 208 1.36 4.57 5.00
CA TRP A 208 0.75 5.69 4.25
C TRP A 208 -0.77 5.87 4.44
N LEU A 209 -1.32 5.30 5.50
CA LEU A 209 -2.68 5.58 5.98
C LEU A 209 -2.63 6.72 6.99
N LEU A 210 -3.77 7.35 7.23
CA LEU A 210 -3.90 8.34 8.30
C LEU A 210 -3.59 7.71 9.68
N PRO A 211 -3.10 8.49 10.66
CA PRO A 211 -2.62 7.95 11.93
C PRO A 211 -3.64 7.07 12.66
N GLY A 212 -4.91 7.50 12.74
CA GLY A 212 -5.98 6.72 13.38
C GLY A 212 -6.46 5.51 12.56
N LEU A 213 -5.94 5.33 11.35
CA LEU A 213 -6.18 4.16 10.49
C LEU A 213 -4.88 3.41 10.20
N CYS A 214 -3.80 3.74 10.90
CA CYS A 214 -2.52 3.06 10.77
C CYS A 214 -2.69 1.56 11.05
N VAL A 215 -2.11 0.75 10.17
CA VAL A 215 -2.21 -0.72 10.26
C VAL A 215 -0.89 -1.38 10.65
N CYS A 216 0.20 -0.62 10.81
CA CYS A 216 1.54 -1.18 11.04
C CYS A 216 1.59 -2.13 12.25
N GLY A 217 0.94 -1.79 13.36
CA GLY A 217 0.89 -2.63 14.57
C GLY A 217 -0.03 -3.85 14.46
N ARG A 218 -0.78 -3.99 13.37
CA ARG A 218 -1.70 -5.12 13.10
C ARG A 218 -1.13 -6.10 12.06
N MET A 219 -0.03 -5.74 11.41
CA MET A 219 0.54 -6.56 10.35
C MET A 219 1.28 -7.74 10.94
N GLN A 220 0.98 -8.93 10.43
CA GLN A 220 1.78 -10.12 10.69
C GLN A 220 3.15 -9.97 10.01
N ARG A 221 4.20 -10.50 10.66
CA ARG A 221 5.59 -10.47 10.16
C ARG A 221 6.08 -11.89 9.91
N PHE A 222 6.78 -12.06 8.80
CA PHE A 222 7.34 -13.33 8.35
C PHE A 222 8.80 -13.15 7.94
N ALA A 223 9.58 -14.22 8.04
CA ALA A 223 10.99 -14.24 7.68
C ALA A 223 11.20 -15.33 6.63
N PRO A 224 11.17 -15.00 5.32
CA PRO A 224 11.51 -15.97 4.29
C PRO A 224 12.95 -16.47 4.48
N LYS A 225 13.20 -17.75 4.21
CA LYS A 225 14.48 -18.38 4.56
C LYS A 225 15.58 -18.07 3.55
N LYS A 226 15.24 -18.11 2.26
CA LYS A 226 16.20 -17.93 1.15
C LYS A 226 15.90 -16.68 0.32
N THR A 227 14.65 -16.22 0.35
CA THR A 227 14.18 -15.16 -0.54
C THR A 227 14.16 -13.80 0.15
N ARG A 228 14.83 -12.81 -0.46
CA ARG A 228 14.69 -11.41 -0.07
C ARG A 228 13.81 -10.70 -1.09
N VAL A 229 12.93 -9.83 -0.61
CA VAL A 229 12.04 -9.05 -1.47
C VAL A 229 12.47 -7.58 -1.48
N VAL A 230 12.53 -6.99 -2.66
CA VAL A 230 12.78 -5.55 -2.85
C VAL A 230 11.63 -4.99 -3.67
N VAL A 231 10.88 -4.05 -3.10
CA VAL A 231 9.80 -3.37 -3.81
C VAL A 231 10.38 -2.16 -4.52
N HIS A 232 10.48 -2.20 -5.84
CA HIS A 232 10.93 -1.06 -6.63
C HIS A 232 9.71 -0.27 -7.14
N ALA A 233 9.42 0.84 -6.45
CA ALA A 233 8.18 1.56 -6.58
C ALA A 233 8.31 2.80 -7.47
N HIS A 234 7.32 2.98 -8.34
CA HIS A 234 7.21 4.20 -9.13
C HIS A 234 6.89 5.39 -8.22
N HIS A 235 7.47 6.56 -8.47
CA HIS A 235 7.22 7.76 -7.67
C HIS A 235 5.74 8.15 -7.56
N GLY A 236 4.96 7.88 -8.60
CA GLY A 236 3.51 8.10 -8.61
C GLY A 236 2.70 7.14 -7.73
N GLU A 237 3.29 6.04 -7.24
CA GLU A 237 2.64 5.15 -6.27
C GLU A 237 3.12 5.40 -4.83
N TRP A 238 4.24 6.11 -4.65
CA TRP A 238 4.81 6.42 -3.34
C TRP A 238 3.87 7.28 -2.49
N GLY A 239 3.67 6.92 -1.22
CA GLY A 239 2.77 7.64 -0.32
C GLY A 239 1.28 7.46 -0.59
N SER A 240 0.90 6.56 -1.52
CA SER A 240 -0.52 6.29 -1.82
C SER A 240 -1.12 5.29 -0.84
N ALA A 241 -2.24 5.64 -0.21
CA ALA A 241 -2.95 4.75 0.73
C ALA A 241 -3.39 3.41 0.12
N SER A 242 -3.58 3.34 -1.20
CA SER A 242 -3.97 2.11 -1.92
C SER A 242 -2.77 1.36 -2.54
N ASN A 243 -1.55 1.82 -2.31
CA ASN A 243 -0.36 1.08 -2.67
C ASN A 243 -0.27 -0.16 -1.78
N SER A 244 -0.21 -1.35 -2.38
CA SER A 244 -0.07 -2.60 -1.63
C SER A 244 1.40 -2.92 -1.33
N GLY A 245 2.34 -2.62 -2.24
CA GLY A 245 3.77 -2.84 -2.04
C GLY A 245 4.32 -2.22 -0.75
N SER A 246 3.71 -1.13 -0.27
CA SER A 246 4.12 -0.43 0.97
C SER A 246 4.04 -1.29 2.24
N ILE A 247 3.31 -2.40 2.25
CA ILE A 247 3.22 -3.27 3.44
C ILE A 247 4.28 -4.37 3.44
N LEU A 248 4.97 -4.63 2.33
CA LEU A 248 5.95 -5.72 2.25
C LEU A 248 7.16 -5.49 3.19
N PRO A 249 7.75 -4.29 3.33
CA PRO A 249 8.81 -4.04 4.32
C PRO A 249 8.32 -4.14 5.78
N LEU A 250 7.00 -4.01 6.01
CA LEU A 250 6.42 -4.23 7.34
C LEU A 250 6.25 -5.72 7.62
N SER A 251 5.84 -6.49 6.61
CA SER A 251 5.44 -7.89 6.75
C SER A 251 6.54 -8.90 6.50
N LEU A 252 7.63 -8.53 5.85
CA LEU A 252 8.73 -9.43 5.49
C LEU A 252 10.06 -8.93 6.05
N GLU A 253 10.73 -9.78 6.82
CA GLU A 253 12.09 -9.51 7.28
C GLU A 253 13.06 -9.39 6.10
N GLY A 254 14.00 -8.44 6.18
CA GLY A 254 14.97 -8.16 5.12
C GLY A 254 14.39 -7.50 3.87
N SER A 255 13.08 -7.23 3.83
CA SER A 255 12.41 -6.54 2.73
C SER A 255 12.60 -5.02 2.81
N GLU A 256 12.85 -4.38 1.67
CA GLU A 256 12.97 -2.94 1.56
C GLU A 256 12.20 -2.40 0.35
N MET A 257 11.91 -1.10 0.36
CA MET A 257 11.22 -0.40 -0.73
C MET A 257 12.10 0.72 -1.27
N LEU A 258 12.39 0.66 -2.57
CA LEU A 258 13.22 1.60 -3.30
C LEU A 258 12.35 2.44 -4.24
N LEU A 259 12.66 3.73 -4.31
CA LEU A 259 11.93 4.71 -5.12
C LEU A 259 12.62 4.88 -6.48
N TYR A 260 11.93 4.50 -7.55
CA TYR A 260 12.46 4.62 -8.91
C TYR A 260 12.78 6.07 -9.26
N GLY A 261 14.03 6.30 -9.69
CA GLY A 261 14.53 7.60 -10.10
C GLY A 261 15.13 8.44 -8.97
N HIS A 262 15.11 7.94 -7.72
CA HIS A 262 15.83 8.57 -6.62
C HIS A 262 17.29 8.09 -6.63
N PRO A 263 18.30 8.98 -6.67
CA PRO A 263 19.70 8.60 -6.86
C PRO A 263 20.20 7.52 -5.89
N ASP A 264 19.97 7.69 -4.58
CA ASP A 264 20.45 6.74 -3.58
C ASP A 264 19.77 5.37 -3.68
N HIS A 265 18.51 5.34 -4.08
CA HIS A 265 17.75 4.10 -4.21
C HIS A 265 18.09 3.37 -5.50
N ASP A 266 18.31 4.11 -6.59
CA ASP A 266 18.83 3.59 -7.85
C ASP A 266 20.22 2.98 -7.63
N GLU A 267 21.09 3.65 -6.86
CA GLU A 267 22.42 3.13 -6.53
C GLU A 267 22.35 1.88 -5.67
N ARG A 268 21.49 1.89 -4.65
CA ARG A 268 21.19 0.71 -3.83
C ARG A 268 20.73 -0.48 -4.68
N LEU A 269 19.87 -0.25 -5.66
CA LEU A 269 19.38 -1.28 -6.57
C LEU A 269 20.49 -1.80 -7.50
N ARG A 270 21.37 -0.93 -8.01
CA ARG A 270 22.55 -1.35 -8.80
C ARG A 270 23.50 -2.21 -7.98
N ALA A 271 23.77 -1.83 -6.74
CA ALA A 271 24.60 -2.61 -5.84
C ALA A 271 24.02 -4.03 -5.62
N MET A 272 22.69 -4.16 -5.47
CA MET A 272 22.04 -5.47 -5.40
C MET A 272 22.19 -6.27 -6.68
N LEU A 273 22.02 -5.64 -7.85
CA LEU A 273 22.18 -6.32 -9.14
C LEU A 273 23.61 -6.81 -9.40
N ALA A 274 24.61 -6.14 -8.81
CA ALA A 274 26.01 -6.53 -8.87
C ALA A 274 26.42 -7.55 -7.79
N ASP A 275 25.60 -7.77 -6.77
CA ASP A 275 25.87 -8.69 -5.67
C ASP A 275 25.71 -10.14 -6.14
N THR A 276 26.82 -10.87 -6.20
CA THR A 276 26.84 -12.28 -6.61
C THR A 276 26.51 -13.25 -5.49
N SER A 277 26.37 -12.80 -4.24
CA SER A 277 26.00 -13.67 -3.12
C SER A 277 24.54 -14.14 -3.18
N ARG A 278 23.71 -13.50 -4.01
CA ARG A 278 22.29 -13.83 -4.19
C ARG A 278 21.94 -13.74 -5.67
N THR A 279 21.16 -14.68 -6.17
CA THR A 279 20.61 -14.60 -7.52
C THR A 279 19.50 -13.57 -7.56
N VAL A 280 19.68 -12.49 -8.33
CA VAL A 280 18.67 -11.43 -8.47
C VAL A 280 17.75 -11.71 -9.65
N ALA A 281 16.45 -11.64 -9.41
CA ALA A 281 15.43 -11.77 -10.45
C ALA A 281 14.34 -10.71 -10.32
N LEU A 282 13.86 -10.21 -11.46
CA LEU A 282 12.74 -9.29 -11.55
C LEU A 282 11.43 -10.07 -11.65
N LEU A 283 10.48 -9.82 -10.75
CA LEU A 283 9.12 -10.36 -10.84
C LEU A 283 8.36 -9.67 -11.97
N TRP A 284 8.31 -10.32 -13.13
CA TRP A 284 7.77 -9.77 -14.37
C TRP A 284 7.23 -10.88 -15.28
N PRO A 285 6.00 -10.76 -15.83
CA PRO A 285 5.41 -11.77 -16.70
C PRO A 285 5.91 -11.62 -18.16
N GLY A 286 7.21 -11.77 -18.38
CA GLY A 286 7.80 -11.81 -19.72
C GLY A 286 7.65 -13.18 -20.38
N ALA A 287 7.74 -13.22 -21.71
CA ALA A 287 7.71 -14.47 -22.47
C ALA A 287 8.85 -15.41 -22.03
N ASP A 288 10.07 -14.86 -21.95
CA ASP A 288 11.30 -15.56 -21.56
C ASP A 288 11.51 -15.61 -20.04
N SER A 289 10.51 -15.23 -19.25
CA SER A 289 10.61 -15.27 -17.79
C SER A 289 10.56 -16.70 -17.29
N LEU A 290 11.45 -17.00 -16.35
CA LEU A 290 11.56 -18.28 -15.67
C LEU A 290 10.33 -18.56 -14.83
N LEU A 291 10.00 -19.83 -14.66
CA LEU A 291 9.14 -20.30 -13.58
C LEU A 291 9.90 -20.33 -12.24
N PRO A 292 9.22 -20.33 -11.09
CA PRO A 292 9.86 -20.34 -9.77
C PRO A 292 10.86 -21.50 -9.59
N GLU A 293 10.51 -22.71 -10.00
CA GLU A 293 11.39 -23.89 -9.95
C GLU A 293 12.68 -23.69 -10.78
N GLN A 294 12.56 -23.09 -11.95
CA GLN A 294 13.71 -22.79 -12.82
C GLN A 294 14.61 -21.72 -12.20
N LEU A 295 14.02 -20.68 -11.59
CA LEU A 295 14.78 -19.68 -10.85
C LEU A 295 15.52 -20.32 -9.66
N GLN A 296 14.88 -21.24 -8.94
CA GLN A 296 15.50 -21.92 -7.81
C GLN A 296 16.68 -22.79 -8.24
N ALA A 297 16.58 -23.51 -9.36
CA ALA A 297 17.69 -24.28 -9.92
C ALA A 297 18.90 -23.36 -10.28
N VAL A 298 18.63 -22.23 -10.95
CA VAL A 298 19.68 -21.24 -11.27
C VAL A 298 20.28 -20.64 -9.99
N ALA A 299 19.46 -20.40 -8.97
CA ALA A 299 19.92 -19.84 -7.70
C ALA A 299 20.77 -20.81 -6.89
N GLU A 300 20.47 -22.11 -6.94
CA GLU A 300 21.26 -23.16 -6.31
C GLU A 300 22.68 -23.20 -6.91
N GLU A 301 22.78 -23.16 -8.24
CA GLU A 301 24.06 -23.13 -8.96
C GLU A 301 24.89 -21.86 -8.66
N ARG A 302 24.25 -20.69 -8.69
CA ARG A 302 24.97 -19.40 -8.63
C ARG A 302 25.25 -18.90 -7.22
N SER A 303 24.39 -19.25 -6.26
CA SER A 303 24.30 -18.55 -4.97
C SER A 303 23.85 -19.45 -3.81
N GLY A 304 23.96 -20.77 -3.93
CA GLY A 304 23.53 -21.72 -2.88
C GLY A 304 22.04 -21.58 -2.52
N GLY A 305 21.23 -21.19 -3.50
CA GLY A 305 19.78 -21.07 -3.38
C GLY A 305 19.29 -19.72 -2.84
N GLN A 306 20.17 -18.74 -2.56
CA GLN A 306 19.77 -17.42 -2.08
C GLN A 306 19.23 -16.54 -3.21
N VAL A 307 18.02 -16.01 -3.07
CA VAL A 307 17.35 -15.24 -4.14
C VAL A 307 16.95 -13.86 -3.67
N THR A 308 17.24 -12.82 -4.47
CA THR A 308 16.65 -11.49 -4.28
C THR A 308 15.64 -11.23 -5.39
N VAL A 309 14.37 -11.09 -5.04
CA VAL A 309 13.30 -10.76 -5.97
C VAL A 309 13.03 -9.26 -5.94
N VAL A 310 13.09 -8.62 -7.11
CA VAL A 310 12.67 -7.23 -7.28
C VAL A 310 11.23 -7.21 -7.81
N ALA A 311 10.29 -6.69 -7.03
CA ALA A 311 8.90 -6.52 -7.43
C ALA A 311 8.64 -5.08 -7.90
N LEU A 312 8.19 -4.91 -9.15
CA LEU A 312 7.83 -3.59 -9.68
C LEU A 312 6.47 -3.15 -9.17
N ASP A 313 6.43 -2.02 -8.49
CA ASP A 313 5.22 -1.48 -7.89
C ASP A 313 4.79 -0.18 -8.60
N ALA A 314 3.95 -0.35 -9.61
CA ALA A 314 3.50 0.72 -10.50
C ALA A 314 2.19 0.36 -11.21
N THR A 315 1.57 1.33 -11.88
CA THR A 315 0.61 1.00 -12.95
C THR A 315 1.32 0.16 -14.04
N TRP A 316 0.59 -0.70 -14.75
CA TRP A 316 1.17 -1.56 -15.80
C TRP A 316 2.03 -0.80 -16.82
N GLY A 317 1.56 0.35 -17.30
CA GLY A 317 2.32 1.17 -18.25
C GLY A 317 3.59 1.77 -17.65
N ASN A 318 3.60 2.07 -16.35
CA ASN A 318 4.79 2.56 -15.64
C ASN A 318 5.73 1.40 -15.32
N ALA A 319 5.22 0.25 -14.87
CA ALA A 319 6.02 -0.94 -14.59
C ALA A 319 6.77 -1.41 -15.85
N ARG A 320 6.11 -1.39 -17.02
CA ARG A 320 6.77 -1.70 -18.30
C ARG A 320 7.91 -0.73 -18.62
N ARG A 321 7.75 0.56 -18.32
CA ARG A 321 8.83 1.55 -18.50
C ARG A 321 9.97 1.34 -17.51
N MET A 322 9.65 1.05 -16.25
CA MET A 322 10.63 0.72 -15.21
C MET A 322 11.40 -0.56 -15.54
N GLN A 323 10.76 -1.57 -16.12
CA GLN A 323 11.43 -2.80 -16.54
C GLN A 323 12.57 -2.52 -17.53
N GLY A 324 12.40 -1.53 -18.42
CA GLY A 324 13.44 -1.14 -19.37
C GLY A 324 14.68 -0.47 -18.75
N TRP A 325 14.64 -0.10 -17.46
CA TRP A 325 15.79 0.41 -16.72
C TRP A 325 16.79 -0.69 -16.33
N PHE A 326 16.32 -1.94 -16.21
CA PHE A 326 17.18 -3.05 -15.80
C PHE A 326 18.13 -3.46 -16.93
N PRO A 327 19.38 -3.86 -16.61
CA PRO A 327 20.33 -4.34 -17.61
C PRO A 327 19.75 -5.50 -18.44
N LYS A 328 20.07 -5.52 -19.75
CA LYS A 328 19.77 -6.67 -20.60
C LYS A 328 20.39 -7.94 -20.01
N GLY A 329 19.62 -9.03 -19.97
CA GLY A 329 20.05 -10.28 -19.34
C GLY A 329 19.73 -10.40 -17.85
N THR A 330 19.13 -9.38 -17.22
CA THR A 330 18.55 -9.51 -15.88
C THR A 330 17.52 -10.63 -15.90
N LEU A 331 17.66 -11.60 -14.99
CA LEU A 331 16.71 -12.70 -14.88
C LEU A 331 15.33 -12.14 -14.57
N THR A 332 14.31 -12.71 -15.19
CA THR A 332 12.92 -12.40 -14.88
C THR A 332 12.22 -13.68 -14.47
N VAL A 333 11.29 -13.56 -13.51
CA VAL A 333 10.48 -14.67 -13.03
C VAL A 333 9.01 -14.31 -13.16
N LYS A 334 8.22 -15.26 -13.64
CA LYS A 334 6.76 -15.15 -13.76
C LYS A 334 6.09 -16.16 -12.86
N LEU A 335 4.88 -15.83 -12.43
CA LEU A 335 4.03 -16.75 -11.70
C LEU A 335 3.41 -17.77 -12.65
N PRO A 336 3.29 -19.03 -12.24
CA PRO A 336 2.40 -19.97 -12.92
C PRO A 336 0.95 -19.45 -12.89
N PRO A 337 0.16 -19.68 -13.96
CA PRO A 337 -1.25 -19.29 -14.00
C PRO A 337 -2.05 -19.77 -12.80
N GLU A 338 -1.79 -20.99 -12.33
CA GLU A 338 -2.43 -21.67 -11.20
C GLU A 338 -2.05 -21.08 -9.83
N SER A 339 -0.87 -20.49 -9.70
CA SER A 339 -0.38 -19.87 -8.46
C SER A 339 -0.97 -18.47 -8.25
N THR A 340 -1.46 -17.87 -9.33
CA THR A 340 -1.98 -16.51 -9.35
C THR A 340 -3.44 -16.52 -8.89
N LEU A 341 -3.66 -16.16 -7.63
CA LEU A 341 -4.99 -16.10 -6.99
C LEU A 341 -5.73 -17.45 -6.84
N LYS A 342 -5.06 -18.44 -6.24
CA LYS A 342 -5.59 -19.82 -6.03
C LYS A 342 -7.06 -19.90 -5.60
N GLU A 343 -7.50 -19.01 -4.71
CA GLU A 343 -8.85 -19.04 -4.12
C GLU A 343 -9.82 -18.03 -4.73
N ASN A 344 -9.31 -16.95 -5.35
CA ASN A 344 -10.12 -15.79 -5.74
C ASN A 344 -9.86 -15.43 -7.20
N LYS A 345 -10.86 -15.51 -8.08
CA LYS A 345 -10.65 -15.09 -9.49
C LYS A 345 -10.30 -13.61 -9.68
N LEU A 346 -10.31 -12.82 -8.60
CA LEU A 346 -10.15 -11.37 -8.58
C LEU A 346 -9.16 -10.95 -7.49
N SER A 347 -8.36 -9.92 -7.79
CA SER A 347 -7.45 -9.31 -6.81
C SER A 347 -8.18 -8.74 -5.60
N LEU A 348 -7.64 -8.98 -4.41
CA LEU A 348 -8.04 -8.41 -3.12
C LEU A 348 -7.89 -6.87 -3.07
N LEU A 349 -7.07 -6.27 -3.95
CA LEU A 349 -6.91 -4.82 -4.03
C LEU A 349 -8.04 -4.14 -4.83
N ARG A 350 -8.87 -4.91 -5.55
CA ARG A 350 -9.98 -4.39 -6.38
C ARG A 350 -10.88 -3.37 -5.66
N PRO A 351 -11.27 -3.53 -4.38
CA PRO A 351 -12.18 -2.57 -3.72
C PRO A 351 -11.65 -1.13 -3.63
N VAL A 352 -10.33 -0.94 -3.71
CA VAL A 352 -9.68 0.38 -3.60
C VAL A 352 -9.00 0.83 -4.89
N ARG A 353 -8.99 -0.01 -5.93
CA ARG A 353 -8.39 0.28 -7.24
C ARG A 353 -9.38 -0.02 -8.37
N LYS A 354 -9.69 0.98 -9.20
CA LYS A 354 -10.51 0.78 -10.40
C LYS A 354 -9.65 0.17 -11.50
N TYR A 355 -9.93 -1.08 -11.86
CA TYR A 355 -9.45 -1.66 -13.11
C TYR A 355 -10.42 -1.26 -14.24
N ARG A 356 -9.90 -0.89 -15.42
CA ARG A 356 -10.73 -0.60 -16.60
C ARG A 356 -10.64 -1.77 -17.59
N GLY A 357 -11.79 -2.12 -18.19
CA GLY A 357 -11.93 -3.10 -19.29
C GLY A 357 -11.93 -4.58 -18.86
N ASP A 358 -11.94 -5.48 -19.84
CA ASP A 358 -11.94 -6.96 -19.68
C ASP A 358 -10.69 -7.54 -19.00
N LEU A 359 -9.75 -6.66 -18.63
CA LEU A 359 -8.49 -6.96 -17.95
C LEU A 359 -8.67 -7.20 -16.44
N GLU A 360 -9.87 -7.57 -15.98
CA GLU A 360 -10.11 -7.93 -14.57
C GLU A 360 -9.60 -9.35 -14.24
N SER A 361 -9.56 -10.26 -15.21
CA SER A 361 -9.04 -11.62 -15.01
C SER A 361 -7.50 -11.63 -15.03
N GLY A 362 -6.89 -12.29 -14.04
CA GLY A 362 -5.44 -12.50 -13.96
C GLY A 362 -4.59 -11.32 -13.49
N ARG A 363 -5.18 -10.17 -13.17
CA ARG A 363 -4.44 -9.07 -12.52
C ARG A 363 -4.30 -9.33 -11.03
N VAL A 364 -3.08 -9.21 -10.54
CA VAL A 364 -2.73 -9.23 -9.12
C VAL A 364 -2.10 -7.92 -8.69
N SER A 365 -2.27 -7.60 -7.41
CA SER A 365 -1.51 -6.54 -6.77
C SER A 365 -0.08 -6.99 -6.45
N THR A 366 0.79 -6.04 -6.13
CA THR A 366 2.21 -6.31 -5.79
C THR A 366 2.34 -7.31 -4.64
N VAL A 367 1.56 -7.16 -3.57
CA VAL A 367 1.56 -8.10 -2.43
C VAL A 367 1.09 -9.49 -2.83
N GLU A 368 0.01 -9.60 -3.62
CA GLU A 368 -0.47 -10.90 -4.09
C GLU A 368 0.57 -11.59 -4.96
N ALA A 369 1.21 -10.85 -5.86
CA ALA A 369 2.25 -11.39 -6.73
C ALA A 369 3.46 -11.90 -5.92
N VAL A 370 3.89 -11.12 -4.92
CA VAL A 370 4.99 -11.50 -4.01
C VAL A 370 4.61 -12.69 -3.14
N ALA A 371 3.41 -12.70 -2.55
CA ALA A 371 2.94 -13.80 -1.71
C ALA A 371 2.88 -15.10 -2.52
N SER A 372 2.31 -15.07 -3.72
CA SER A 372 2.30 -16.23 -4.62
C SER A 372 3.71 -16.69 -4.97
N LEU A 373 4.63 -15.78 -5.30
CA LEU A 373 6.00 -16.17 -5.63
C LEU A 373 6.72 -16.81 -4.44
N LEU A 374 6.58 -16.22 -3.25
CA LEU A 374 7.19 -16.75 -2.03
C LEU A 374 6.61 -18.12 -1.68
N PHE A 375 5.31 -18.34 -1.91
CA PHE A 375 4.72 -19.66 -1.75
C PHE A 375 5.40 -20.70 -2.67
N GLU A 376 5.56 -20.38 -3.95
CA GLU A 376 6.21 -21.29 -4.91
C GLU A 376 7.69 -21.53 -4.60
N LEU A 377 8.42 -20.55 -4.04
CA LEU A 377 9.84 -20.68 -3.73
C LEU A 377 10.13 -21.31 -2.36
N GLU A 378 9.28 -21.06 -1.37
CA GLU A 378 9.54 -21.41 0.04
C GLU A 378 8.57 -22.47 0.59
N GLY A 379 7.42 -22.71 -0.07
CA GLY A 379 6.41 -23.68 0.37
C GLY A 379 5.68 -23.30 1.68
N ASP A 380 5.80 -22.06 2.13
CA ASP A 380 5.26 -21.59 3.41
C ASP A 380 3.82 -21.06 3.25
N GLU A 381 2.86 -21.96 3.42
CA GLU A 381 1.42 -21.65 3.39
C GLU A 381 0.98 -20.62 4.46
N PRO A 382 1.42 -20.70 5.74
CA PRO A 382 1.16 -19.65 6.72
C PRO A 382 1.60 -18.26 6.28
N MET A 383 2.82 -18.10 5.75
CA MET A 383 3.31 -16.82 5.23
C MET A 383 2.44 -16.33 4.07
N TYR A 384 2.12 -17.20 3.12
CA TYR A 384 1.25 -16.87 1.99
C TYR A 384 -0.10 -16.30 2.48
N ARG A 385 -0.82 -17.03 3.33
CA ARG A 385 -2.13 -16.60 3.85
C ARG A 385 -2.02 -15.34 4.70
N GLY A 386 -0.99 -15.23 5.52
CA GLY A 386 -0.75 -14.07 6.37
C GLY A 386 -0.49 -12.78 5.58
N LEU A 387 0.25 -12.85 4.47
CA LEU A 387 0.44 -11.71 3.57
C LEU A 387 -0.86 -11.28 2.90
N LEU A 388 -1.71 -12.23 2.49
CA LEU A 388 -3.03 -11.91 1.94
C LEU A 388 -3.95 -11.28 3.00
N GLU A 389 -3.88 -11.73 4.25
CA GLU A 389 -4.63 -11.13 5.35
C GLU A 389 -4.17 -9.70 5.67
N ASN A 390 -2.84 -9.48 5.68
CA ASN A 390 -2.25 -8.15 5.77
C ASN A 390 -2.77 -7.22 4.66
N LEU A 391 -2.93 -7.73 3.42
CA LEU A 391 -3.53 -6.96 2.33
C LEU A 391 -5.00 -6.62 2.60
N LYS A 392 -5.81 -7.56 3.10
CA LYS A 392 -7.22 -7.28 3.46
C LYS A 392 -7.34 -6.19 4.52
N ILE A 393 -6.53 -6.25 5.58
CA ILE A 393 -6.43 -5.22 6.63
C ILE A 393 -6.15 -3.84 6.01
N LYS A 394 -5.16 -3.79 5.11
CA LYS A 394 -4.77 -2.56 4.41
C LYS A 394 -5.89 -2.02 3.52
N VAL A 395 -6.60 -2.89 2.79
CA VAL A 395 -7.70 -2.50 1.90
C VAL A 395 -8.86 -1.91 2.69
N ASP A 396 -9.29 -2.58 3.76
CA ASP A 396 -10.36 -2.11 4.63
C ASP A 396 -10.03 -0.76 5.27
N ALA A 397 -8.81 -0.59 5.77
CA ALA A 397 -8.36 0.68 6.32
C ALA A 397 -8.33 1.80 5.25
N CYS A 398 -7.90 1.49 4.02
CA CYS A 398 -7.98 2.43 2.90
C CYS A 398 -9.43 2.78 2.52
N ARG A 399 -10.37 1.83 2.61
CA ARG A 399 -11.80 2.11 2.39
C ARG A 399 -12.37 3.02 3.48
N LEU A 400 -12.06 2.75 4.74
CA LEU A 400 -12.47 3.61 5.87
C LEU A 400 -11.92 5.04 5.72
N GLN A 401 -10.66 5.18 5.30
CA GLN A 401 -10.07 6.50 5.04
C GLN A 401 -10.87 7.30 4.00
N LYS A 402 -11.46 6.61 3.02
CA LYS A 402 -12.32 7.19 1.98
C LYS A 402 -13.79 7.25 2.38
N ASN A 403 -14.10 7.05 3.68
CA ASN A 403 -15.44 6.96 4.23
C ASN A 403 -16.34 5.93 3.52
N ARG A 404 -15.78 4.76 3.19
CA ARG A 404 -16.48 3.65 2.56
C ARG A 404 -16.61 2.50 3.55
N THR A 405 -17.59 1.61 3.30
CA THR A 405 -17.78 0.38 4.07
C THR A 405 -16.56 -0.53 4.02
N LEU A 406 -16.47 -1.50 4.93
CA LEU A 406 -15.47 -2.57 4.87
C LEU A 406 -15.86 -3.57 3.76
N VAL A 407 -14.88 -4.32 3.23
CA VAL A 407 -15.16 -5.51 2.39
C VAL A 407 -14.82 -6.79 3.13
N TYR A 408 -13.75 -6.77 3.91
CA TYR A 408 -13.18 -7.98 4.49
C TYR A 408 -13.42 -8.10 5.99
N ASP A 409 -14.13 -7.14 6.58
CA ASP A 409 -14.47 -7.08 8.02
C ASP A 409 -13.25 -7.24 8.95
N THR A 410 -12.07 -6.82 8.49
CA THR A 410 -10.80 -6.96 9.23
C THR A 410 -10.70 -6.05 10.44
N GLN A 411 -11.59 -5.07 10.55
CA GLN A 411 -11.66 -4.08 11.62
C GLN A 411 -12.45 -4.57 12.83
N GLN A 412 -12.75 -5.87 12.95
CA GLN A 412 -13.31 -6.38 14.21
C GLN A 412 -12.44 -5.85 15.34
N PRO A 413 -12.98 -4.97 16.20
CA PRO A 413 -12.29 -4.66 17.42
C PRO A 413 -12.12 -6.03 18.09
N HIS A 414 -10.97 -6.29 18.70
CA HIS A 414 -11.08 -6.93 19.99
C HIS A 414 -11.99 -6.01 20.80
N HIS A 415 -13.29 -6.27 20.77
CA HIS A 415 -14.18 -5.76 21.79
C HIS A 415 -13.57 -6.36 23.05
N PRO A 416 -12.93 -5.58 23.95
CA PRO A 416 -12.71 -6.10 25.29
C PRO A 416 -14.10 -6.54 25.73
N ALA A 417 -14.26 -7.85 25.97
CA ALA A 417 -15.53 -8.54 26.16
C ALA A 417 -16.52 -7.57 26.78
N SER A 418 -17.53 -7.16 26.01
CA SER A 418 -18.46 -6.10 26.39
C SER A 418 -18.84 -6.35 27.83
N ARG A 419 -18.38 -5.47 28.75
CA ARG A 419 -18.67 -5.59 30.18
C ARG A 419 -20.14 -5.96 30.28
N PRO A 420 -20.50 -7.06 31.00
CA PRO A 420 -21.88 -7.48 31.11
C PRO A 420 -22.70 -6.25 31.40
N ARG A 421 -23.67 -5.94 30.52
CA ARG A 421 -24.62 -4.87 30.80
C ARG A 421 -25.20 -5.24 32.16
N MET A 422 -24.78 -4.56 33.22
CA MET A 422 -25.45 -4.65 34.50
C MET A 422 -26.86 -4.18 34.21
N ARG A 423 -27.74 -5.17 34.03
CA ARG A 423 -29.16 -4.99 33.83
C ARG A 423 -29.60 -4.24 35.07
N GLY A 424 -29.87 -2.95 34.91
CA GLY A 424 -30.26 -2.08 36.01
C GLY A 424 -31.33 -2.79 36.81
N LYS A 425 -31.00 -3.11 38.07
CA LYS A 425 -31.93 -3.67 39.03
C LYS A 425 -33.03 -2.62 39.17
N LYS A 426 -34.18 -2.89 38.55
CA LYS A 426 -35.37 -2.05 38.61
C LYS A 426 -35.67 -1.88 40.09
N LYS A 427 -35.49 -0.67 40.61
CA LYS A 427 -35.87 -0.30 41.97
C LYS A 427 -37.40 -0.47 42.00
N GLN A 428 -37.86 -1.54 42.64
CA GLN A 428 -39.26 -1.70 43.02
C GLN A 428 -39.56 -0.55 43.97
N GLU A 429 -40.43 0.35 43.53
CA GLU A 429 -41.16 1.23 44.43
C GLU A 429 -42.19 0.36 45.14
N GLU A 430 -42.13 0.42 46.47
CA GLU A 430 -43.07 -0.17 47.40
C GLU A 430 -44.41 0.58 47.33
N GLY A 431 -45.49 -0.20 47.42
CA GLY A 431 -46.89 0.23 47.44
C GLY A 431 -47.70 -0.95 46.93
N GLY A 432 -48.17 -1.87 47.77
CA GLY A 432 -48.98 -1.63 48.96
C GLY A 432 -50.43 -1.91 48.56
N GLY A 433 -50.95 -3.09 48.87
CA GLY A 433 -52.31 -3.49 48.51
C GLY A 433 -52.55 -4.97 48.78
N ASP A 434 -53.12 -5.22 49.96
CA ASP A 434 -53.63 -6.48 50.50
C ASP A 434 -54.54 -7.26 49.52
N GLY A 435 -54.51 -8.58 49.62
CA GLY A 435 -55.36 -9.46 48.82
C GLY A 435 -55.14 -10.94 49.13
N ASP A 436 -55.88 -11.36 50.14
CA ASP A 436 -56.00 -12.66 50.80
C ASP A 436 -56.26 -13.90 49.91
N ASP A 437 -55.96 -15.04 50.53
CA ASP A 437 -56.53 -16.39 50.37
C ASP A 437 -56.37 -17.22 49.08
N GLY A 438 -55.91 -18.46 49.28
CA GLY A 438 -56.40 -19.59 48.47
C GLY A 438 -55.43 -20.74 48.21
N ASP A 439 -55.31 -21.62 49.21
CA ASP A 439 -54.97 -23.06 49.22
C ASP A 439 -54.70 -23.80 47.89
N GLY A 440 -53.71 -24.71 47.93
CA GLY A 440 -53.59 -25.78 46.94
C GLY A 440 -52.33 -26.65 47.06
N ALA A 441 -52.50 -27.84 47.61
CA ALA A 441 -51.51 -28.81 48.09
C ALA A 441 -50.75 -29.63 47.02
N SER A 442 -49.93 -30.58 47.54
CA SER A 442 -49.20 -31.74 46.95
C SER A 442 -47.74 -31.46 46.51
N ALA A 443 -46.68 -31.98 47.15
CA ALA A 443 -46.27 -33.39 47.42
C ALA A 443 -46.19 -34.21 46.12
N SER A 444 -45.15 -34.94 45.76
CA SER A 444 -44.03 -35.55 46.47
C SER A 444 -42.96 -36.02 45.46
N ASP A 445 -41.81 -36.40 46.00
CA ASP A 445 -40.72 -37.26 45.51
C ASP A 445 -40.88 -38.06 44.20
N GLU A 446 -39.78 -38.21 43.44
CA GLU A 446 -39.15 -39.52 43.22
C GLU A 446 -37.80 -39.46 42.45
N GLU A 447 -36.90 -40.35 42.89
CA GLU A 447 -35.62 -40.73 42.28
C GLU A 447 -35.78 -41.63 41.04
N GLY A 448 -34.71 -41.78 40.25
CA GLY A 448 -34.53 -42.82 39.23
C GLY A 448 -33.76 -42.27 38.03
N GLY A 449 -32.56 -42.71 37.66
CA GLY A 449 -32.09 -44.10 37.58
C GLY A 449 -32.14 -44.53 36.11
N GLY A 450 -31.00 -44.83 35.49
CA GLY A 450 -30.98 -45.38 34.13
C GLY A 450 -29.69 -45.17 33.36
N GLU A 451 -28.75 -46.10 33.53
CA GLU A 451 -27.73 -46.44 32.53
C GLU A 451 -28.40 -46.83 31.20
N GLU A 452 -27.80 -46.45 30.07
CA GLU A 452 -27.79 -47.37 28.93
C GLU A 452 -26.54 -47.23 28.07
N VAL A 453 -26.06 -48.41 27.70
CA VAL A 453 -24.84 -48.78 27.02
C VAL A 453 -25.07 -48.71 25.51
N GLY A 454 -24.14 -48.09 24.78
CA GLY A 454 -24.19 -47.99 23.32
C GLY A 454 -22.81 -48.12 22.69
N SER A 455 -22.24 -49.32 22.77
CA SER A 455 -21.05 -49.75 22.03
C SER A 455 -21.30 -49.76 20.52
N GLY A 456 -20.48 -49.04 19.75
CA GLY A 456 -20.46 -49.09 18.28
C GLY A 456 -19.01 -49.00 17.77
N GLN A 457 -18.57 -50.08 17.14
CA GLN A 457 -17.21 -50.43 16.72
C GLN A 457 -16.55 -49.54 15.66
N PRO A 458 -15.21 -49.65 15.50
CA PRO A 458 -14.39 -48.78 14.65
C PRO A 458 -14.37 -49.19 13.18
N ALA A 459 -14.29 -48.19 12.28
CA ALA A 459 -14.02 -48.39 10.87
C ALA A 459 -12.53 -48.68 10.63
N THR A 460 -12.30 -49.72 9.83
CA THR A 460 -11.04 -50.36 9.51
C THR A 460 -10.21 -49.59 8.49
N ALA A 461 -8.89 -49.76 8.63
CA ALA A 461 -7.85 -49.27 7.74
C ALA A 461 -7.86 -50.00 6.38
N GLY A 462 -7.62 -49.26 5.30
CA GLY A 462 -7.27 -49.78 3.99
C GLY A 462 -5.90 -49.22 3.57
N SER A 463 -4.85 -50.01 3.77
CA SER A 463 -3.55 -49.83 3.12
C SER A 463 -3.60 -50.44 1.72
N ALA A 464 -3.06 -49.74 0.73
CA ALA A 464 -2.69 -50.33 -0.55
C ALA A 464 -1.30 -49.82 -0.94
N GLN A 465 -0.34 -50.75 -1.00
CA GLN A 465 1.00 -50.59 -1.52
C GLN A 465 1.03 -50.98 -3.01
N VAL A 466 1.76 -50.17 -3.79
CA VAL A 466 2.81 -50.54 -4.77
C VAL A 466 2.43 -51.45 -5.96
N ALA A 467 2.63 -50.95 -7.19
CA ALA A 467 3.69 -51.40 -8.12
C ALA A 467 3.49 -50.84 -9.54
N ALA A 468 4.53 -50.15 -10.05
CA ALA A 468 5.15 -50.22 -11.38
C ALA A 468 5.84 -48.90 -11.72
#